data_AF-A0A958GN87-F1
#
_entry.id   AF-A0A958GN87-F1
#
_cell.length_a   1.000
_cell.length_b   1.000
_cell.length_c   1.000
_cell.angle_alpha   90.00
_cell.angle_beta   90.00
_cell.angle_gamma   90.00
#
_symmetry.space_group_name_H-M   'P 1'
#
loop_
_entity.id
_entity.type
_entity.pdbx_description
1 polymer ?
#
loop_
_entity_poly.entity_id
_entity_poly.type
_entity_poly.pdbx_seq_one_letter_code
_entity_poly.pdbx_strand_id
1 'polypeptide(L)'
;MSRVSKLVTFLSVLVGLIGQTTPLVIAEDFPIQVGRPYASIGGLIPSMTSGDRVLVELHSRYSYCCAIDTGSLADMPRFTGVVALAGEQAVSATPNGLLAPVIPVSEDHPAPAQTRWCVTPPSSGRYVLPVEFGTTGEGSAANVRIECEETTLYAKYNLNFSEYSIVEIASTVAENVQGIFVAVSLQNGSPIYVDIMAQGERKDFFLDSFFASLPLVPPFPFGNVIINHDGPPGSLNATISRYRIDPADRSTLQPVGTSEFRTRNQLR
;
A
#
# COMPACT_ATOMS: atom_id res chain seq x y z
N MET A 1 -54.44 -19.69 50.53
CA MET A 1 -54.20 -19.37 49.10
C MET A 1 -52.80 -19.88 48.75
N SER A 2 -52.71 -21.11 48.22
CA SER A 2 -52.20 -21.48 46.87
C SER A 2 -50.72 -21.13 46.65
N ARG A 3 -49.73 -22.04 46.83
CA ARG A 3 -49.24 -23.13 45.94
C ARG A 3 -48.94 -22.74 44.47
N VAL A 4 -47.80 -23.26 43.98
CA VAL A 4 -47.28 -23.57 42.60
C VAL A 4 -45.83 -23.04 42.54
N SER A 5 -44.70 -23.80 42.57
CA SER A 5 -44.23 -25.07 41.96
C SER A 5 -44.10 -25.05 40.43
N LYS A 6 -42.86 -25.12 39.92
CA LYS A 6 -42.36 -25.64 38.61
C LYS A 6 -40.86 -25.33 38.56
N LEU A 7 -39.93 -26.26 38.81
CA LEU A 7 -39.57 -27.43 38.01
C LEU A 7 -39.46 -27.11 36.52
N VAL A 8 -38.22 -26.94 36.04
CA VAL A 8 -37.88 -27.17 34.63
C VAL A 8 -36.73 -28.16 34.58
N THR A 9 -36.99 -29.18 33.78
CA THR A 9 -36.37 -30.49 33.67
C THR A 9 -35.10 -30.43 32.82
N PHE A 10 -34.14 -31.30 33.16
CA PHE A 10 -33.03 -31.74 32.32
C PHE A 10 -33.48 -32.09 30.89
N LEU A 11 -32.70 -31.67 29.89
CA LEU A 11 -32.58 -32.43 28.66
C LEU A 11 -31.11 -32.50 28.24
N SER A 12 -30.52 -33.64 28.54
CA SER A 12 -29.25 -34.11 28.02
C SER A 12 -29.39 -34.33 26.52
N VAL A 13 -28.65 -33.56 25.71
CA VAL A 13 -28.38 -33.91 24.31
C VAL A 13 -26.92 -34.36 24.25
N LEU A 14 -26.73 -35.65 24.55
CA LEU A 14 -25.52 -36.38 24.22
C LEU A 14 -25.65 -36.81 22.76
N VAL A 15 -25.17 -35.98 21.83
CA VAL A 15 -24.96 -36.42 20.44
C VAL A 15 -23.46 -36.66 20.29
N GLY A 16 -23.12 -37.94 20.24
CA GLY A 16 -21.82 -38.37 19.77
C GLY A 16 -21.68 -38.05 18.28
N LEU A 17 -20.75 -37.15 17.96
CA LEU A 17 -19.99 -37.22 16.72
C LEU A 17 -18.52 -37.29 17.11
N ILE A 18 -17.97 -38.50 17.04
CA ILE A 18 -16.54 -38.71 16.80
C ILE A 18 -16.35 -38.34 15.33
N GLY A 19 -15.76 -37.17 15.06
CA GLY A 19 -15.51 -36.72 13.70
C GLY A 19 -14.97 -35.30 13.66
N GLN A 20 -13.65 -35.18 13.68
CA GLN A 20 -12.88 -33.95 13.46
C GLN A 20 -13.23 -32.78 14.38
N THR A 21 -12.65 -32.77 15.57
CA THR A 21 -12.28 -31.50 16.20
C THR A 21 -11.20 -30.87 15.31
N THR A 22 -11.59 -30.13 14.28
CA THR A 22 -10.69 -29.13 13.72
C THR A 22 -10.29 -28.26 14.92
N PRO A 23 -9.00 -28.18 15.28
CA PRO A 23 -8.60 -27.27 16.34
C PRO A 23 -9.17 -25.91 15.97
N LEU A 24 -9.86 -25.28 16.91
CA LEU A 24 -10.28 -23.91 16.78
C LEU A 24 -8.98 -23.09 16.70
N VAL A 25 -8.49 -22.86 15.48
CA VAL A 25 -7.39 -21.92 15.24
C VAL A 25 -8.00 -20.55 15.51
N ILE A 26 -7.70 -20.01 16.70
CA ILE A 26 -8.05 -18.65 17.03
C ILE A 26 -7.10 -17.79 16.21
N ALA A 27 -7.59 -17.25 15.10
CA ALA A 27 -6.85 -16.26 14.33
C ALA A 27 -6.56 -15.05 15.23
N GLU A 28 -5.29 -14.69 15.37
CA GLU A 28 -4.88 -13.50 16.10
C GLU A 28 -4.77 -12.30 15.15
N ASP A 29 -5.23 -11.13 15.62
CA ASP A 29 -5.11 -9.85 14.92
C ASP A 29 -3.91 -9.08 15.47
N PHE A 30 -2.91 -8.82 14.63
CA PHE A 30 -1.71 -8.07 14.99
C PHE A 30 -1.78 -6.62 14.49
N PRO A 31 -1.92 -5.61 15.38
CA PRO A 31 -2.08 -4.22 14.97
C PRO A 31 -0.76 -3.58 14.53
N ILE A 32 -0.77 -2.92 13.37
CA ILE A 32 0.32 -2.15 12.78
C ILE A 32 -0.23 -0.78 12.35
N GLN A 33 0.43 0.31 12.76
CA GLN A 33 -0.01 1.67 12.43
C GLN A 33 0.94 2.37 11.45
N VAL A 34 0.49 2.60 10.22
CA VAL A 34 1.25 3.32 9.18
C VAL A 34 0.43 4.53 8.76
N GLY A 35 0.99 5.74 8.87
CA GLY A 35 0.20 6.93 8.59
C GLY A 35 0.78 8.20 9.19
N ARG A 36 -0.07 9.12 9.64
CA ARG A 36 0.42 10.27 10.41
C ARG A 36 0.36 9.93 11.91
N PRO A 37 1.47 10.02 12.65
CA PRO A 37 2.79 10.55 12.27
C PRO A 37 3.79 9.50 11.73
N TYR A 38 3.48 8.21 11.64
CA TYR A 38 4.45 7.15 11.30
C TYR A 38 4.59 6.86 9.81
N ALA A 39 5.73 7.20 9.20
CA ALA A 39 5.98 6.92 7.78
C ALA A 39 6.44 5.47 7.51
N SER A 40 6.95 4.76 8.52
CA SER A 40 7.07 3.31 8.51
C SER A 40 6.89 2.77 9.92
N ILE A 41 6.45 1.53 10.00
CA ILE A 41 6.42 0.75 11.22
C ILE A 41 6.68 -0.71 10.88
N GLY A 42 7.38 -1.40 11.76
CA GLY A 42 7.59 -2.82 11.64
C GLY A 42 7.68 -3.45 13.02
N GLY A 43 7.45 -4.74 13.07
CA GLY A 43 7.47 -5.51 14.30
C GLY A 43 7.96 -6.92 14.05
N LEU A 44 8.70 -7.45 15.01
CA LEU A 44 8.91 -8.89 15.11
C LEU A 44 7.71 -9.47 15.88
N ILE A 45 6.95 -10.31 15.21
CA ILE A 45 5.79 -10.99 15.77
C ILE A 45 6.20 -12.41 16.12
N PRO A 46 6.10 -12.80 17.40
CA PRO A 46 6.37 -14.16 17.81
C PRO A 46 5.21 -15.06 17.37
N SER A 47 5.55 -16.21 16.80
CA SER A 47 4.62 -17.34 16.61
C SER A 47 3.33 -17.01 15.81
N MET A 48 3.47 -16.50 14.59
CA MET A 48 2.32 -16.40 13.67
C MET A 48 2.03 -17.74 13.01
N THR A 49 0.76 -17.98 12.72
CA THR A 49 0.21 -19.18 12.07
C THR A 49 -0.62 -18.80 10.85
N SER A 50 -0.83 -19.73 9.93
CA SER A 50 -1.72 -19.50 8.80
C SER A 50 -3.14 -19.19 9.28
N GLY A 51 -3.75 -18.14 8.73
CA GLY A 51 -5.06 -17.65 9.14
C GLY A 51 -5.01 -16.45 10.08
N ASP A 52 -3.84 -16.16 10.66
CA ASP A 52 -3.60 -14.91 11.38
C ASP A 52 -3.68 -13.70 10.46
N ARG A 53 -3.88 -12.53 11.08
CA ARG A 53 -4.25 -11.32 10.39
C ARG A 53 -3.39 -10.16 10.86
N VAL A 54 -2.93 -9.37 9.90
CA VAL A 54 -2.28 -8.09 10.19
C VAL A 54 -3.32 -7.00 10.03
N LEU A 55 -3.59 -6.26 11.10
CA LEU A 55 -4.50 -5.13 11.09
C LEU A 55 -3.69 -3.86 10.82
N VAL A 56 -3.90 -3.23 9.67
CA VAL A 56 -3.24 -1.96 9.31
C VAL A 56 -4.25 -0.81 9.31
N GLU A 57 -3.89 0.29 9.95
CA GLU A 57 -4.61 1.56 9.81
C GLU A 57 -3.99 2.36 8.67
N LEU A 58 -4.75 2.66 7.62
CA LEU A 58 -4.27 3.37 6.43
C LEU A 58 -5.11 4.61 6.20
N HIS A 59 -4.46 5.72 5.84
CA HIS A 59 -5.18 6.93 5.45
C HIS A 59 -5.35 6.97 3.93
N SER A 60 -6.57 7.29 3.49
CA SER A 60 -6.83 7.73 2.12
C SER A 60 -5.87 8.86 1.75
N ARG A 61 -5.63 9.02 0.44
CA ARG A 61 -4.71 10.02 -0.16
C ARG A 61 -3.23 9.65 -0.15
N TYR A 62 -2.85 8.54 0.46
CA TYR A 62 -1.46 8.06 0.50
C TYR A 62 -1.36 6.66 -0.09
N SER A 63 -0.16 6.24 -0.44
CA SER A 63 0.17 4.87 -0.82
C SER A 63 1.08 4.22 0.21
N TYR A 64 0.95 2.90 0.34
CA TYR A 64 1.63 2.08 1.32
C TYR A 64 2.07 0.76 0.71
N CYS A 65 3.17 0.22 1.20
CA CYS A 65 3.62 -1.15 0.93
C CYS A 65 3.96 -1.85 2.24
N CYS A 66 3.40 -3.03 2.43
CA CYS A 66 3.73 -3.95 3.50
C CYS A 66 4.52 -5.12 2.94
N ALA A 67 5.57 -5.53 3.63
CA ALA A 67 6.32 -6.73 3.36
C ALA A 67 6.28 -7.64 4.59
N ILE A 68 6.29 -8.95 4.35
CA ILE A 68 6.33 -9.97 5.38
C ILE A 68 7.47 -10.94 5.09
N ASP A 69 8.32 -11.16 6.08
CA ASP A 69 9.44 -12.08 6.01
C ASP A 69 9.55 -12.94 7.27
N THR A 70 10.30 -14.03 7.15
CA THR A 70 10.66 -14.89 8.27
C THR A 70 12.15 -15.21 8.20
N GLY A 71 12.72 -15.63 9.33
CA GLY A 71 14.10 -16.11 9.37
C GLY A 71 14.31 -17.48 8.71
N SER A 72 13.27 -18.13 8.17
CA SER A 72 13.27 -19.51 7.70
C SER A 72 12.63 -19.63 6.32
N LEU A 73 13.37 -20.14 5.33
CA LEU A 73 12.85 -20.37 3.98
C LEU A 73 11.79 -21.49 3.92
N ALA A 74 11.78 -22.39 4.91
CA ALA A 74 10.77 -23.44 5.00
C ALA A 74 9.39 -22.87 5.38
N ASP A 75 9.37 -21.74 6.09
CA ASP A 75 8.17 -21.13 6.67
C ASP A 75 7.89 -19.77 6.01
N MET A 76 7.94 -19.74 4.67
CA MET A 76 7.76 -18.46 3.98
C MET A 76 6.32 -17.98 4.06
N PRO A 77 6.11 -16.75 4.57
CA PRO A 77 4.80 -16.14 4.69
C PRO A 77 4.36 -15.53 3.37
N ARG A 78 3.05 -15.40 3.17
CA ARG A 78 2.45 -14.59 2.11
C ARG A 78 1.23 -13.84 2.60
N PHE A 79 0.94 -12.72 1.95
CA PHE A 79 -0.37 -12.09 2.03
C PHE A 79 -1.31 -12.73 1.01
N THR A 80 -2.49 -13.18 1.45
CA THR A 80 -3.48 -13.82 0.57
C THR A 80 -4.46 -12.85 -0.06
N GLY A 81 -4.42 -11.59 0.34
CA GLY A 81 -5.25 -10.51 -0.17
C GLY A 81 -5.40 -9.41 0.87
N VAL A 82 -6.35 -8.51 0.63
CA VAL A 82 -6.72 -7.47 1.59
C VAL A 82 -8.21 -7.32 1.71
N VAL A 83 -8.64 -7.25 2.96
CA VAL A 83 -10.03 -7.17 3.35
C VAL A 83 -10.23 -5.88 4.12
N ALA A 84 -11.13 -5.03 3.63
CA ALA A 84 -11.58 -3.88 4.37
C ALA A 84 -12.49 -4.35 5.53
N LEU A 85 -12.32 -3.81 6.74
CA LEU A 85 -13.20 -4.18 7.86
C LEU A 85 -14.65 -3.73 7.59
N ALA A 86 -15.61 -4.37 8.26
CA ALA A 86 -17.03 -4.10 8.03
C ALA A 86 -17.37 -2.61 8.13
N GLY A 87 -17.90 -2.04 7.04
CA GLY A 87 -18.19 -0.60 6.90
C GLY A 87 -17.21 0.16 6.00
N GLU A 88 -16.09 -0.46 5.61
CA GLU A 88 -15.07 0.14 4.75
C GLU A 88 -15.21 -0.28 3.26
N GLN A 89 -14.69 0.53 2.34
CA GLN A 89 -14.72 0.19 0.91
C GLN A 89 -13.71 -0.91 0.57
N ALA A 90 -14.15 -1.87 -0.25
CA ALA A 90 -13.29 -2.92 -0.80
C ALA A 90 -12.13 -2.30 -1.58
N VAL A 91 -10.94 -2.87 -1.39
CA VAL A 91 -9.72 -2.37 -2.02
C VAL A 91 -9.27 -3.34 -3.09
N SER A 92 -9.18 -2.87 -4.33
CA SER A 92 -8.40 -3.57 -5.34
C SER A 92 -6.95 -3.32 -5.01
N ALA A 93 -6.25 -4.38 -4.62
CA ALA A 93 -4.84 -4.29 -4.32
C ALA A 93 -4.09 -5.31 -5.15
N THR A 94 -3.03 -4.85 -5.78
CA THR A 94 -2.21 -5.67 -6.64
C THR A 94 -1.15 -6.34 -5.76
N PRO A 95 -1.06 -7.68 -5.72
CA PRO A 95 0.07 -8.35 -5.07
C PRO A 95 1.34 -8.06 -5.88
N ASN A 96 2.04 -6.98 -5.53
CA ASN A 96 3.17 -6.48 -6.27
C ASN A 96 4.48 -7.10 -5.76
N GLY A 97 4.73 -8.31 -6.24
CA GLY A 97 6.06 -8.89 -6.38
C GLY A 97 6.73 -9.43 -5.12
N LEU A 98 7.94 -9.96 -5.32
CA LEU A 98 8.80 -10.54 -4.30
C LEU A 98 9.51 -9.44 -3.47
N LEU A 99 9.90 -9.77 -2.25
CA LEU A 99 10.84 -8.97 -1.45
C LEU A 99 12.13 -8.71 -2.26
N ALA A 100 12.63 -7.48 -2.20
CA ALA A 100 13.95 -7.13 -2.72
C ALA A 100 14.94 -7.03 -1.54
N PRO A 101 16.14 -7.64 -1.60
CA PRO A 101 16.65 -8.48 -2.68
C PRO A 101 15.82 -9.76 -2.83
N VAL A 102 15.57 -10.17 -4.09
CA VAL A 102 14.90 -11.43 -4.39
C VAL A 102 15.71 -12.51 -3.69
N ILE A 103 15.11 -13.12 -2.65
CA ILE A 103 15.73 -14.25 -2.00
C ILE A 103 15.86 -15.32 -3.10
N PRO A 104 17.08 -15.72 -3.49
CA PRO A 104 17.26 -16.69 -4.56
C PRO A 104 16.76 -18.02 -4.04
N VAL A 105 15.54 -18.32 -4.43
CA VAL A 105 14.86 -19.58 -4.20
C VAL A 105 15.01 -20.39 -5.49
N SER A 106 15.31 -21.67 -5.39
CA SER A 106 15.43 -22.52 -6.59
C SER A 106 14.12 -22.49 -7.40
N GLU A 107 14.18 -22.74 -8.71
CA GLU A 107 12.97 -22.76 -9.57
C GLU A 107 11.88 -23.73 -9.04
N ASP A 108 12.30 -24.78 -8.33
CA ASP A 108 11.40 -25.76 -7.68
C ASP A 108 10.94 -25.36 -6.27
N HIS A 109 11.44 -24.25 -5.73
CA HIS A 109 11.06 -23.79 -4.40
C HIS A 109 9.68 -23.14 -4.50
N PRO A 110 8.72 -23.50 -3.66
CA PRO A 110 7.37 -22.99 -3.81
C PRO A 110 7.20 -21.63 -3.13
N ALA A 111 8.22 -20.80 -3.27
CA ALA A 111 8.26 -19.48 -2.69
C ALA A 111 7.11 -18.64 -3.24
N PRO A 112 6.18 -18.18 -2.40
CA PRO A 112 4.99 -17.52 -2.91
C PRO A 112 5.35 -16.13 -3.47
N ALA A 113 4.77 -15.81 -4.63
CA ALA A 113 4.91 -14.53 -5.33
C ALA A 113 4.29 -13.31 -4.62
N GLN A 114 4.12 -13.36 -3.29
CA GLN A 114 3.19 -12.50 -2.54
C GLN A 114 3.69 -12.17 -1.13
N THR A 115 5.01 -11.98 -0.97
CA THR A 115 5.60 -11.51 0.30
C THR A 115 5.45 -10.01 0.49
N ARG A 116 4.98 -9.29 -0.55
CA ARG A 116 4.75 -7.86 -0.52
C ARG A 116 3.35 -7.53 -1.01
N TRP A 117 2.74 -6.57 -0.33
CA TRP A 117 1.43 -6.05 -0.64
C TRP A 117 1.49 -4.53 -0.69
N CYS A 118 1.04 -3.93 -1.79
CA CYS A 118 1.10 -2.49 -1.99
C CYS A 118 -0.25 -1.94 -2.45
N VAL A 119 -0.59 -0.73 -1.99
CA VAL A 119 -1.93 -0.19 -2.17
C VAL A 119 -2.00 1.32 -2.11
N THR A 120 -3.04 1.87 -2.76
CA THR A 120 -3.59 3.21 -2.48
C THR A 120 -5.01 3.03 -1.95
N PRO A 121 -5.29 3.23 -0.65
CA PRO A 121 -6.59 2.93 -0.08
C PRO A 121 -7.63 3.97 -0.52
N PRO A 122 -8.84 3.55 -0.92
CA PRO A 122 -9.90 4.44 -1.39
C PRO A 122 -10.54 5.26 -0.24
N SER A 123 -10.53 4.73 0.99
CA SER A 123 -10.98 5.41 2.21
C SER A 123 -9.88 5.40 3.28
N SER A 124 -9.98 6.31 4.25
CA SER A 124 -9.16 6.19 5.47
C SER A 124 -9.87 5.21 6.39
N GLY A 125 -9.15 4.21 6.90
CA GLY A 125 -9.78 3.18 7.71
C GLY A 125 -8.82 2.08 8.13
N ARG A 126 -9.39 1.00 8.66
CA ARG A 126 -8.65 -0.20 9.07
C ARG A 126 -8.83 -1.31 8.05
N TYR A 127 -7.71 -1.90 7.65
CA TYR A 127 -7.63 -2.97 6.67
C TYR A 127 -6.95 -4.19 7.29
N VAL A 128 -7.35 -5.36 6.83
CA VAL A 128 -6.82 -6.65 7.27
C VAL A 128 -6.04 -7.28 6.14
N LEU A 129 -4.81 -7.68 6.44
CA LEU A 129 -3.93 -8.47 5.57
C LEU A 129 -3.88 -9.89 6.15
N PRO A 130 -4.64 -10.86 5.61
CA PRO A 130 -4.56 -12.23 6.08
C PRO A 130 -3.23 -12.85 5.65
N VAL A 131 -2.62 -13.61 6.55
CA VAL A 131 -1.32 -14.25 6.38
C VAL A 131 -1.48 -15.76 6.23
N GLU A 132 -0.68 -16.32 5.33
CA GLU A 132 -0.60 -17.76 5.12
C GLU A 132 0.87 -18.19 5.04
N PHE A 133 1.20 -19.35 5.61
CA PHE A 133 2.53 -19.93 5.60
C PHE A 133 2.60 -21.18 4.75
N GLY A 134 3.72 -21.31 4.03
CA GLY A 134 4.00 -22.46 3.18
C GLY A 134 3.04 -22.55 2.00
N THR A 135 3.07 -23.68 1.30
CA THR A 135 2.23 -23.91 0.12
C THR A 135 0.83 -24.38 0.43
N THR A 136 0.67 -25.08 1.54
CA THR A 136 -0.57 -25.77 1.92
C THR A 136 -1.44 -24.93 2.84
N GLY A 137 -0.96 -23.79 3.33
CA GLY A 137 -1.69 -22.92 4.23
C GLY A 137 -1.85 -23.44 5.64
N GLU A 138 -0.98 -24.35 6.08
CA GLU A 138 -1.03 -24.99 7.40
C GLU A 138 0.25 -24.73 8.24
N GLY A 139 1.13 -23.82 7.79
CA GLY A 139 2.39 -23.53 8.46
C GLY A 139 2.31 -22.52 9.62
N SER A 140 3.44 -22.36 10.30
CA SER A 140 3.66 -21.33 11.32
C SER A 140 5.12 -20.92 11.38
N ALA A 141 5.40 -19.73 11.91
CA ALA A 141 6.76 -19.24 12.07
C ALA A 141 6.94 -18.52 13.40
N ALA A 142 8.02 -18.86 14.10
CA ALA A 142 8.32 -18.31 15.42
C ALA A 142 8.75 -16.84 15.39
N ASN A 143 9.31 -16.37 14.27
CA ASN A 143 9.87 -15.02 14.12
C ASN A 143 9.46 -14.48 12.76
N VAL A 144 8.34 -13.77 12.75
CA VAL A 144 7.81 -13.13 11.54
C VAL A 144 8.05 -11.65 11.65
N ARG A 145 8.71 -11.06 10.68
CA ARG A 145 8.82 -9.61 10.62
C ARG A 145 7.87 -9.09 9.55
N ILE A 146 7.07 -8.12 9.96
CA ILE A 146 6.23 -7.35 9.06
C ILE A 146 6.73 -5.93 9.09
N GLU A 147 6.92 -5.37 7.90
CA GLU A 147 7.36 -4.00 7.73
C GLU A 147 6.42 -3.31 6.74
N CYS A 148 5.77 -2.26 7.18
CA CYS A 148 4.91 -1.45 6.34
C CYS A 148 5.44 -0.03 6.28
N GLU A 149 5.51 0.51 5.07
CA GLU A 149 5.99 1.85 4.83
C GLU A 149 5.10 2.61 3.85
N GLU A 150 5.04 3.92 4.05
CA GLU A 150 4.39 4.85 3.15
C GLU A 150 5.28 5.08 1.92
N THR A 151 4.77 4.71 0.74
CA THR A 151 5.45 4.88 -0.54
C THR A 151 5.08 6.18 -1.25
N THR A 152 4.20 6.98 -0.65
CA THR A 152 3.82 8.29 -1.19
C THR A 152 5.03 9.19 -1.39
N LEU A 153 5.18 9.71 -2.60
CA LEU A 153 6.24 10.62 -2.99
C LEU A 153 5.79 12.07 -2.84
N TYR A 154 6.60 12.88 -2.18
CA TYR A 154 6.34 14.30 -1.91
C TYR A 154 7.43 15.19 -2.49
N ALA A 155 7.03 16.26 -3.18
CA ALA A 155 7.94 17.35 -3.49
C ALA A 155 7.94 18.38 -2.34
N LYS A 156 9.12 18.83 -1.91
CA LYS A 156 9.32 19.92 -0.92
C LYS A 156 9.04 21.32 -1.52
N TYR A 157 8.05 21.44 -2.41
CA TYR A 157 7.84 22.67 -3.17
C TYR A 157 6.39 23.16 -3.10
N ASN A 158 6.20 24.41 -2.66
CA ASN A 158 4.90 25.09 -2.76
C ASN A 158 4.79 25.68 -4.17
N LEU A 159 4.00 25.04 -5.03
CA LEU A 159 3.98 25.37 -6.45
C LEU A 159 3.05 26.56 -6.70
N ASN A 160 3.62 27.63 -7.24
CA ASN A 160 2.91 28.48 -8.20
C ASN A 160 2.99 27.74 -9.54
N PHE A 161 1.89 27.11 -9.97
CA PHE A 161 1.88 26.31 -11.19
C PHE A 161 2.07 27.24 -12.39
N SER A 162 2.92 26.81 -13.33
CA SER A 162 3.18 27.52 -14.58
C SER A 162 3.27 26.52 -15.72
N GLU A 163 3.08 27.00 -16.95
CA GLU A 163 3.29 26.23 -18.19
C GLU A 163 4.71 25.66 -18.32
N TYR A 164 5.66 26.19 -17.55
CA TYR A 164 7.05 25.74 -17.53
C TYR A 164 7.39 24.82 -16.35
N SER A 165 6.37 24.34 -15.62
CA SER A 165 6.56 23.35 -14.56
C SER A 165 6.18 21.97 -15.08
N ILE A 166 7.16 21.07 -15.12
CA ILE A 166 7.02 19.71 -15.64
C ILE A 166 7.29 18.72 -14.50
N VAL A 167 6.37 17.78 -14.30
CA VAL A 167 6.60 16.61 -13.43
C VAL A 167 7.08 15.47 -14.30
N GLU A 168 8.30 15.02 -14.05
CA GLU A 168 8.97 13.96 -14.79
C GLU A 168 8.97 12.71 -13.90
N ILE A 169 8.37 11.62 -14.37
CA ILE A 169 8.21 10.36 -13.61
C ILE A 169 8.79 9.22 -14.43
N ALA A 170 9.63 8.41 -13.80
CA ALA A 170 10.25 7.24 -14.41
C ALA A 170 10.03 5.99 -13.56
N SER A 171 9.66 4.88 -14.20
CA SER A 171 9.61 3.56 -13.58
C SER A 171 11.02 2.97 -13.52
N THR A 172 11.42 2.51 -12.33
CA THR A 172 12.77 1.97 -12.06
C THR A 172 12.77 0.46 -11.86
N VAL A 173 11.60 -0.18 -11.81
CA VAL A 173 11.45 -1.62 -11.57
C VAL A 173 11.26 -2.41 -12.86
N ALA A 174 11.56 -3.71 -12.77
CA ALA A 174 11.49 -4.65 -13.89
C ALA A 174 10.09 -5.24 -14.13
N GLU A 175 9.09 -4.85 -13.33
CA GLU A 175 7.69 -5.26 -13.49
C GLU A 175 6.83 -4.02 -13.78
N ASN A 176 5.68 -4.22 -14.42
CA ASN A 176 4.73 -3.13 -14.63
C ASN A 176 4.20 -2.66 -13.28
N VAL A 177 4.31 -1.36 -13.01
CA VAL A 177 3.72 -0.74 -11.83
C VAL A 177 2.43 -0.09 -12.28
N GLN A 178 1.29 -0.52 -11.72
CA GLN A 178 0.04 0.21 -11.90
C GLN A 178 0.08 1.47 -11.02
N GLY A 179 0.94 2.41 -11.39
CA GLY A 179 1.13 3.65 -10.66
C GLY A 179 -0.15 4.46 -10.68
N ILE A 180 -0.99 4.35 -9.66
CA ILE A 180 -2.14 5.23 -9.49
C ILE A 180 -1.60 6.63 -9.21
N PHE A 181 -1.35 7.40 -10.27
CA PHE A 181 -0.98 8.79 -10.15
C PHE A 181 -2.05 9.52 -9.34
N VAL A 182 -1.64 10.45 -8.48
CA VAL A 182 -2.57 11.28 -7.70
C VAL A 182 -1.91 12.63 -7.49
N ALA A 183 -1.99 13.52 -8.49
CA ALA A 183 -1.81 14.94 -8.21
C ALA A 183 -2.95 15.38 -7.29
N VAL A 184 -2.66 15.82 -6.06
CA VAL A 184 -3.68 16.42 -5.17
C VAL A 184 -3.54 17.93 -5.16
N SER A 185 -4.59 18.60 -5.61
CA SER A 185 -4.92 19.97 -5.23
C SER A 185 -5.57 20.00 -3.83
N LEU A 186 -5.27 21.06 -3.09
CA LEU A 186 -5.40 21.29 -1.63
C LEU A 186 -6.73 20.99 -0.92
N GLN A 187 -7.81 20.49 -1.54
CA GLN A 187 -9.11 20.46 -0.86
C GLN A 187 -9.61 19.09 -0.38
N ASN A 188 -9.54 18.00 -1.17
CA ASN A 188 -10.18 16.73 -0.76
C ASN A 188 -9.36 15.44 -0.96
N GLY A 189 -8.15 15.53 -1.52
CA GLY A 189 -7.20 14.42 -1.60
C GLY A 189 -7.61 13.22 -2.47
N SER A 190 -8.69 13.34 -3.24
CA SER A 190 -9.01 12.37 -4.27
C SER A 190 -7.94 12.41 -5.38
N PRO A 191 -7.63 11.26 -6.01
CA PRO A 191 -6.91 11.21 -7.29
C PRO A 191 -7.57 12.15 -8.29
N ILE A 192 -6.76 13.00 -8.92
CA ILE A 192 -7.25 13.86 -10.01
C ILE A 192 -6.96 13.20 -11.39
N TYR A 193 -6.03 12.24 -11.46
CA TYR A 193 -5.66 11.55 -12.70
C TYR A 193 -5.01 10.22 -12.38
N VAL A 194 -5.41 9.14 -13.05
CA VAL A 194 -4.84 7.80 -12.89
C VAL A 194 -4.34 7.33 -14.25
N ASP A 195 -3.16 6.72 -14.27
CA ASP A 195 -2.50 6.19 -15.46
C ASP A 195 -1.67 4.96 -15.05
N ILE A 196 -1.06 4.25 -15.98
CA ILE A 196 -0.27 3.04 -15.73
C ILE A 196 1.15 3.29 -16.25
N MET A 197 2.17 2.97 -15.46
CA MET A 197 3.58 3.07 -15.87
C MET A 197 4.07 1.68 -16.30
N ALA A 198 4.36 1.53 -17.59
CA ALA A 198 5.04 0.34 -18.08
C ALA A 198 6.47 0.26 -17.52
N GLN A 199 7.02 -0.95 -17.55
CA GLN A 199 8.41 -1.21 -17.16
C GLN A 199 9.39 -0.26 -17.89
N GLY A 200 10.24 0.43 -17.11
CA GLY A 200 11.25 1.35 -17.65
C GLY A 200 10.69 2.59 -18.37
N GLU A 201 9.37 2.81 -18.32
CA GLU A 201 8.73 3.94 -18.96
C GLU A 201 9.07 5.26 -18.24
N ARG A 202 9.14 6.34 -19.01
CA ARG A 202 9.18 7.71 -18.52
C ARG A 202 7.98 8.49 -19.06
N LYS A 203 7.32 9.25 -18.18
CA LYS A 203 6.24 10.18 -18.53
C LYS A 203 6.53 11.56 -17.97
N ASP A 204 6.27 12.56 -18.81
CA ASP A 204 6.47 13.97 -18.49
C ASP A 204 5.12 14.68 -18.54
N PHE A 205 4.75 15.33 -17.43
CA PHE A 205 3.45 15.98 -17.24
C PHE A 205 3.64 17.50 -17.14
N PHE A 206 3.19 18.22 -18.16
CA PHE A 206 3.10 19.68 -18.13
C PHE A 206 1.95 20.09 -17.23
N LEU A 207 2.26 20.68 -16.08
CA LEU A 207 1.24 20.89 -15.05
C LEU A 207 0.13 21.82 -15.50
N ASP A 208 0.43 22.87 -16.26
CA ASP A 208 -0.58 23.80 -16.76
C ASP A 208 -1.60 23.12 -17.69
N SER A 209 -1.11 22.46 -18.74
CA SER A 209 -1.98 21.74 -19.70
C SER A 209 -2.77 20.62 -19.01
N PHE A 210 -2.12 19.94 -18.06
CA PHE A 210 -2.74 18.90 -17.28
C PHE A 210 -3.89 19.46 -16.43
N PHE A 211 -3.67 20.52 -15.63
CA PHE A 211 -4.73 21.12 -14.82
C PHE A 211 -5.82 21.80 -15.64
N ALA A 212 -5.49 22.41 -16.77
CA ALA A 212 -6.46 22.99 -17.69
C ALA A 212 -7.45 21.95 -18.26
N SER A 213 -7.02 20.70 -18.38
CA SER A 213 -7.88 19.60 -18.87
C SER A 213 -8.87 19.07 -17.82
N LEU A 214 -8.73 19.48 -16.55
CA LEU A 214 -9.46 18.87 -15.44
C LEU A 214 -10.68 19.72 -15.04
N PRO A 215 -11.91 19.18 -15.15
CA PRO A 215 -13.15 19.96 -15.04
C PRO A 215 -13.45 20.54 -13.65
N LEU A 216 -12.67 20.15 -12.63
CA LEU A 216 -12.92 20.45 -11.21
C LEU A 216 -11.73 21.14 -10.51
N VAL A 217 -10.68 21.50 -11.25
CA VAL A 217 -9.53 22.19 -10.66
C VAL A 217 -9.68 23.69 -10.91
N PRO A 218 -9.62 24.53 -9.86
CA PRO A 218 -9.61 25.99 -10.04
C PRO A 218 -8.49 26.40 -11.01
N PRO A 219 -8.66 27.46 -11.81
CA PRO A 219 -7.71 27.85 -12.87
C PRO A 219 -6.30 28.20 -12.37
N PHE A 220 -6.09 28.26 -11.06
CA PHE A 220 -4.78 28.42 -10.43
C PHE A 220 -4.76 27.57 -9.17
N PRO A 221 -4.60 26.24 -9.27
CA PRO A 221 -4.35 25.47 -8.06
C PRO A 221 -3.07 26.04 -7.44
N PHE A 222 -3.00 26.11 -6.13
CA PHE A 222 -1.74 26.23 -5.39
C PHE A 222 -1.65 24.97 -4.53
N GLY A 223 -0.46 24.50 -4.19
CA GLY A 223 -0.34 23.35 -3.30
C GLY A 223 0.86 22.46 -3.55
N ASN A 224 0.81 21.31 -2.88
CA ASN A 224 1.83 20.27 -2.97
C ASN A 224 1.41 19.24 -4.02
N VAL A 225 2.31 18.91 -4.94
CA VAL A 225 2.14 17.70 -5.75
C VAL A 225 2.63 16.52 -4.92
N ILE A 226 1.79 15.50 -4.84
CA ILE A 226 2.16 14.18 -4.31
C ILE A 226 1.99 13.17 -5.43
N ILE A 227 2.65 12.02 -5.32
CA ILE A 227 2.46 10.90 -6.23
C ILE A 227 2.22 9.67 -5.36
N ASN A 228 1.03 9.09 -5.52
CA ASN A 228 0.74 7.78 -4.98
C ASN A 228 1.08 6.72 -6.04
N HIS A 229 1.37 5.51 -5.62
CA HIS A 229 1.54 4.38 -6.51
C HIS A 229 1.32 3.07 -5.78
N ASP A 230 1.01 2.00 -6.50
CA ASP A 230 0.97 0.66 -5.93
C ASP A 230 2.32 -0.06 -6.03
N GLY A 231 3.36 0.56 -6.60
CA GLY A 231 4.69 -0.06 -6.67
C GLY A 231 5.42 -0.12 -5.31
N PRO A 232 6.41 -1.01 -5.17
CA PRO A 232 7.26 -1.08 -3.98
C PRO A 232 8.08 0.21 -3.78
N PRO A 233 8.64 0.42 -2.58
CA PRO A 233 9.56 1.53 -2.31
C PRO A 233 10.67 1.61 -3.34
N GLY A 234 10.88 2.81 -3.89
CA GLY A 234 11.88 3.05 -4.93
C GLY A 234 11.48 2.60 -6.32
N SER A 235 10.24 2.14 -6.55
CA SER A 235 9.73 1.72 -7.88
C SER A 235 9.53 2.86 -8.87
N LEU A 236 9.40 4.09 -8.36
CA LEU A 236 9.29 5.29 -9.15
C LEU A 236 10.38 6.27 -8.71
N ASN A 237 10.98 6.91 -9.70
CA ASN A 237 11.72 8.16 -9.49
C ASN A 237 10.88 9.29 -10.08
N ALA A 238 10.69 10.36 -9.31
CA ALA A 238 9.95 11.52 -9.77
C ALA A 238 10.69 12.79 -9.42
N THR A 239 10.66 13.74 -10.35
CA THR A 239 11.20 15.08 -10.18
C THR A 239 10.21 16.10 -10.68
N ILE A 240 10.26 17.30 -10.10
CA ILE A 240 9.60 18.46 -10.67
C ILE A 240 10.65 19.46 -11.13
N SER A 241 10.63 19.72 -12.42
CA SER A 241 11.54 20.63 -13.09
C SER A 241 10.81 21.91 -13.45
N ARG A 242 11.47 23.03 -13.23
CA ARG A 242 11.01 24.35 -13.67
C ARG A 242 11.91 24.84 -14.76
N TYR A 243 11.29 25.34 -15.81
CA TYR A 243 11.99 25.90 -16.94
C TYR A 243 11.69 27.39 -17.06
N ARG A 244 12.55 28.10 -17.77
CA ARG A 244 12.28 29.42 -18.32
C ARG A 244 12.61 29.40 -19.80
N ILE A 245 11.97 30.27 -20.56
CA ILE A 245 12.36 30.53 -21.95
C ILE A 245 13.71 31.25 -21.96
N ASP A 246 14.66 30.78 -22.77
CA ASP A 246 15.91 31.49 -23.01
C ASP A 246 15.60 32.83 -23.71
N PRO A 247 15.98 33.98 -23.11
CA PRO A 247 15.73 35.28 -23.73
C PRO A 247 16.47 35.48 -25.07
N ALA A 248 17.56 34.75 -25.31
CA ALA A 248 18.32 34.80 -26.56
C ALA A 248 17.75 33.87 -27.64
N ASP A 249 17.10 32.78 -27.24
CA ASP A 249 16.45 31.83 -28.14
C ASP A 249 15.13 31.33 -27.55
N ARG A 250 14.02 31.90 -28.04
CA ARG A 250 12.69 31.59 -27.52
C ARG A 250 12.21 30.16 -27.78
N SER A 251 12.94 29.37 -28.57
CA SER A 251 12.65 27.95 -28.78
C SER A 251 13.29 27.03 -27.74
N THR A 252 14.20 27.56 -26.92
CA THR A 252 14.95 26.78 -25.93
C THR A 252 14.42 27.02 -24.51
N LEU A 253 14.18 25.91 -23.79
CA LEU A 253 13.85 25.91 -22.37
C LEU A 253 15.12 25.68 -21.54
N GLN A 254 15.39 26.57 -20.59
CA GLN A 254 16.48 26.43 -19.63
C GLN A 254 15.94 25.99 -18.26
N PRO A 255 16.51 24.94 -17.63
CA PRO A 255 16.12 24.55 -16.28
C PRO A 255 16.56 25.65 -15.29
N VAL A 256 15.62 26.11 -14.46
CA VAL A 256 15.87 27.10 -13.40
C VAL A 256 15.84 26.49 -12.00
N GLY A 257 15.31 25.28 -11.87
CA GLY A 257 15.30 24.54 -10.62
C GLY A 257 14.67 23.18 -10.79
N THR A 258 15.19 22.22 -10.04
CA THR A 258 14.66 20.86 -9.97
C THR A 258 14.46 20.48 -8.51
N SER A 259 13.43 19.71 -8.23
CA SER A 259 13.15 19.17 -6.90
C SER A 259 12.77 17.71 -7.04
N GLU A 260 13.52 16.85 -6.37
CA GLU A 260 13.18 15.43 -6.30
C GLU A 260 11.97 15.21 -5.39
N PHE A 261 11.14 14.25 -5.77
CA PHE A 261 10.13 13.74 -4.87
C PHE A 261 10.76 12.68 -3.97
N ARG A 262 10.35 12.67 -2.71
CA ARG A 262 10.87 11.76 -1.69
C ARG A 262 9.75 11.29 -0.79
N THR A 263 9.87 10.08 -0.24
CA THR A 263 8.93 9.59 0.78
C THR A 263 9.07 10.39 2.07
N ARG A 264 8.06 10.37 2.94
CA ARG A 264 8.14 11.07 4.23
C ARG A 264 9.32 10.60 5.07
N ASN A 265 9.70 9.31 4.99
CA ASN A 265 10.88 8.77 5.65
C ASN A 265 12.18 9.40 5.15
N GLN A 266 12.31 9.64 3.85
CA GLN A 266 13.48 10.28 3.24
C GLN A 266 13.55 11.80 3.46
N LEU A 267 12.47 12.42 3.92
CA LEU A 267 12.39 13.87 4.16
C LEU A 267 12.76 14.28 5.59
N ARG A 268 12.79 13.33 6.53
CA ARG A 268 13.20 13.50 7.93
C ARG A 268 14.71 13.58 8.05
#